data_AF-A0A9X1VR40-F1
#
_entry.id   AF-A0A9X1VR40-F1
#
_cell.length_a   1.000
_cell.length_b   1.000
_cell.length_c   1.000
_cell.angle_alpha   90.00
_cell.angle_beta   90.00
_cell.angle_gamma   90.00
#
_symmetry.space_group_name_H-M   'P 1'
#
loop_
_entity.id
_entity.type
_entity.pdbx_description
1 polymer ?
#
loop_
_entity_poly.entity_id
_entity_poly.type
_entity_poly.pdbx_seq_one_letter_code
_entity_poly.pdbx_strand_id
1 'polypeptide(L)'
;MLNGTELKPEIKFQLINFQINNDEEVSKTDKEFHLVEMKKMLVERKKFIKKEIRQTKIDRSEIESISPKNSEFYRTLLILTREFTDITLMDWFIPIVLTYERLIHIFIRHIEETKFADGKKKRQTFFDYEPNEIWTLLKTLIKYDKENIENHFLENSVHHQLERKDLMTDYLRNYENPIVFNGDSFVIRIDKNGFIKQFYQL
;
A
#
# COMPACT_ATOMS: atom_id res chain seq x y z
N MET A 1 -16.64 -9.63 33.43
CA MET A 1 -15.88 -8.37 33.53
C MET A 1 -14.40 -8.71 33.36
N LEU A 2 -13.78 -8.31 32.26
CA LEU A 2 -12.32 -8.35 32.10
C LEU A 2 -11.78 -7.04 32.68
N ASN A 3 -11.11 -7.15 33.82
CA ASN A 3 -10.56 -6.03 34.57
C ASN A 3 -9.32 -5.44 33.87
N GLY A 4 -9.33 -4.12 33.64
CA GLY A 4 -8.17 -3.28 33.97
C GLY A 4 -7.01 -3.16 32.98
N THR A 5 -7.16 -3.52 31.71
CA THR A 5 -6.22 -3.04 30.67
C THR A 5 -7.00 -2.18 29.70
N GLU A 6 -6.77 -0.87 29.72
CA GLU A 6 -7.27 0.01 28.67
C GLU A 6 -6.81 -0.58 27.34
N LEU A 7 -7.78 -0.81 26.44
CA LEU A 7 -7.49 -1.31 25.11
C LEU A 7 -6.50 -0.36 24.44
N LYS A 8 -5.45 -0.89 23.82
CA LYS A 8 -4.50 -0.06 23.06
C LYS A 8 -5.27 0.82 22.07
N PRO A 9 -4.95 2.12 21.95
CA PRO A 9 -5.69 3.03 21.09
C PRO A 9 -5.87 2.52 19.66
N GLU A 10 -4.85 1.85 19.12
CA GLU A 10 -4.88 1.27 17.77
C GLU A 10 -5.91 0.14 17.65
N ILE A 11 -5.99 -0.73 18.67
CA ILE A 11 -6.95 -1.84 18.69
C ILE A 11 -8.36 -1.29 18.87
N LYS A 12 -8.54 -0.29 19.75
CA LYS A 12 -9.83 0.37 19.96
C LYS A 12 -10.32 1.03 18.67
N PHE A 13 -9.43 1.71 17.95
CA PHE A 13 -9.73 2.33 16.67
C PHE A 13 -10.19 1.32 15.62
N GLN A 14 -9.50 0.17 15.49
CA GLN A 14 -9.87 -0.88 14.55
C GLN A 14 -11.22 -1.54 14.88
N LEU A 15 -11.52 -1.74 16.17
CA LEU A 15 -12.82 -2.24 16.59
C LEU A 15 -13.94 -1.27 16.20
N ILE A 16 -13.77 0.02 16.46
CA ILE A 16 -14.77 1.02 16.09
C ILE A 16 -14.95 1.09 14.56
N ASN A 17 -13.86 0.99 13.77
CA ASN A 17 -13.96 0.87 12.32
C ASN A 17 -14.80 -0.33 11.89
N PHE A 18 -14.58 -1.50 12.51
CA PHE A 18 -15.36 -2.70 12.22
C PHE A 18 -16.84 -2.50 12.53
N GLN A 19 -17.17 -1.90 13.66
CA GLN A 19 -18.56 -1.59 14.04
C GLN A 19 -19.22 -0.64 13.05
N ILE A 20 -18.54 0.44 12.67
CA ILE A 20 -19.04 1.42 11.68
C ILE A 20 -19.28 0.73 10.33
N ASN A 21 -18.36 -0.13 9.87
CA ASN A 21 -18.45 -0.80 8.58
C ASN A 21 -19.54 -1.89 8.51
N ASN A 22 -20.00 -2.39 9.66
CA ASN A 22 -21.07 -3.37 9.76
C ASN A 22 -22.41 -2.73 10.22
N ASP A 23 -22.53 -1.40 10.15
CA ASP A 23 -23.71 -0.65 10.56
C ASP A 23 -24.14 -0.90 12.02
N GLU A 24 -23.18 -1.24 12.90
CA GLU A 24 -23.43 -1.44 14.32
C GLU A 24 -23.54 -0.10 15.07
N GLU A 25 -24.28 -0.10 16.19
CA GLU A 25 -24.46 1.12 17.00
C GLU A 25 -23.18 1.47 17.78
N VAL A 26 -22.58 2.62 17.42
CA VAL A 26 -21.38 3.14 18.10
C VAL A 26 -21.73 4.29 19.03
N SER A 27 -21.23 4.23 20.26
CA SER A 27 -21.44 5.24 21.30
C SER A 27 -20.93 6.63 20.87
N LYS A 28 -21.48 7.71 21.43
CA LYS A 28 -21.04 9.08 21.13
C LYS A 28 -19.56 9.31 21.49
N THR A 29 -19.13 8.78 22.62
CA THR A 29 -17.72 8.86 23.07
C THR A 29 -16.77 8.12 22.15
N ASP A 30 -17.16 6.96 21.62
CA ASP A 30 -16.33 6.20 20.69
C ASP A 30 -16.30 6.84 19.30
N LYS A 31 -17.39 7.48 18.87
CA LYS A 31 -17.40 8.33 17.67
C LYS A 31 -16.43 9.51 17.79
N GLU A 32 -16.41 10.20 18.93
CA GLU A 32 -15.49 11.31 19.17
C GLU A 32 -14.02 10.84 19.18
N PHE A 33 -13.73 9.72 19.86
CA PHE A 33 -12.42 9.09 19.84
C PHE A 33 -11.98 8.71 18.42
N HIS A 34 -12.86 8.03 17.67
CA HIS A 34 -12.63 7.60 16.29
C HIS A 34 -12.31 8.79 15.37
N LEU A 35 -13.06 9.89 15.48
CA LEU A 35 -12.80 11.11 14.72
C LEU A 35 -11.44 11.74 15.04
N VAL A 36 -11.00 11.71 16.30
CA VAL A 36 -9.68 12.22 16.71
C VAL A 36 -8.56 11.35 16.13
N GLU A 37 -8.68 10.03 16.24
CA GLU A 37 -7.68 9.10 15.70
C GLU A 37 -7.63 9.15 14.16
N MET A 38 -8.78 9.23 13.49
CA MET A 38 -8.87 9.48 12.04
C MET A 38 -8.08 10.73 11.64
N LYS A 39 -8.25 11.84 12.37
CA LYS A 39 -7.53 13.09 12.08
C LYS A 39 -6.02 12.92 12.24
N LYS A 40 -5.56 12.25 13.29
CA LYS A 40 -4.13 11.97 13.50
C LYS A 40 -3.57 11.12 12.35
N MET A 41 -4.25 10.03 12.00
CA MET A 41 -3.87 9.16 10.88
C MET A 41 -3.78 9.95 9.56
N LEU A 42 -4.78 10.77 9.25
CA LEU A 42 -4.78 11.60 8.03
C LEU A 42 -3.61 12.58 7.99
N VAL A 43 -3.22 13.17 9.12
CA VAL A 43 -2.06 14.07 9.20
C VAL A 43 -0.77 13.32 8.90
N GLU A 44 -0.57 12.14 9.49
CA GLU A 44 0.61 11.31 9.25
C GLU A 44 0.67 10.81 7.80
N ARG A 45 -0.45 10.30 7.27
CA ARG A 45 -0.53 9.86 5.87
C ARG A 45 -0.29 11.01 4.87
N LYS A 46 -0.74 12.23 5.17
CA LYS A 46 -0.41 13.45 4.40
C LYS A 46 1.08 13.76 4.40
N LYS A 47 1.72 13.70 5.57
CA LYS A 47 3.18 13.89 5.69
C LYS A 47 3.92 12.84 4.87
N PHE A 48 3.45 11.58 4.93
CA PHE A 48 4.01 10.48 4.15
C PHE A 48 3.90 10.72 2.63
N ILE A 49 2.72 11.08 2.12
CA ILE A 49 2.54 11.41 0.69
C ILE A 49 3.52 12.51 0.27
N LYS A 50 3.59 13.62 1.01
CA LYS A 50 4.53 14.71 0.69
C LYS A 50 5.99 14.24 0.73
N LYS A 51 6.35 13.37 1.67
CA LYS A 51 7.69 12.77 1.75
C LYS A 51 8.00 11.91 0.52
N GLU A 52 7.05 11.10 0.05
CA GLU A 52 7.22 10.28 -1.15
C GLU A 52 7.28 11.14 -2.42
N ILE A 53 6.43 12.16 -2.55
CA ILE A 53 6.51 13.12 -3.68
C ILE A 53 7.89 13.80 -3.70
N ARG A 54 8.46 14.16 -2.54
CA ARG A 54 9.81 14.74 -2.46
C ARG A 54 10.93 13.82 -2.93
N GLN A 55 10.70 12.50 -3.02
CA GLN A 55 11.68 11.56 -3.57
C GLN A 55 11.66 11.52 -5.10
N THR A 56 10.64 12.12 -5.73
CA THR A 56 10.60 12.28 -7.19
C THR A 56 11.61 13.37 -7.62
N LYS A 57 12.09 13.31 -8.87
CA LYS A 57 13.06 14.27 -9.44
C LYS A 57 12.45 15.64 -9.78
N ILE A 58 11.42 16.07 -9.05
CA ILE A 58 10.70 17.34 -9.25
C ILE A 58 11.36 18.44 -8.42
N ASP A 59 11.33 19.68 -8.91
CA ASP A 59 11.91 20.81 -8.19
C ASP A 59 11.17 21.08 -6.87
N ARG A 60 11.93 21.41 -5.80
CA ARG A 60 11.36 21.61 -4.46
C ARG A 60 10.28 22.69 -4.40
N SER A 61 10.43 23.76 -5.17
CA SER A 61 9.45 24.85 -5.26
C SER A 61 8.11 24.40 -5.86
N GLU A 62 8.15 23.54 -6.88
CA GLU A 62 6.95 22.95 -7.46
C GLU A 62 6.26 22.03 -6.44
N ILE A 63 7.02 21.22 -5.69
CA ILE A 63 6.47 20.34 -4.65
C ILE A 63 5.77 21.10 -3.52
N GLU A 64 6.35 22.21 -3.06
CA GLU A 64 5.75 23.02 -1.98
C GLU A 64 4.47 23.72 -2.43
N SER A 65 4.35 24.02 -3.71
CA SER A 65 3.13 24.56 -4.29
C SER A 65 1.99 23.55 -4.34
N ILE A 66 2.27 22.23 -4.33
CA ILE A 66 1.24 21.18 -4.40
C ILE A 66 0.31 21.25 -3.18
N SER A 67 -0.96 21.48 -3.47
CA SER A 67 -2.04 21.60 -2.52
C SER A 67 -3.30 20.91 -3.05
N PRO A 68 -4.28 20.62 -2.18
CA PRO A 68 -5.57 20.13 -2.63
C PRO A 68 -6.30 21.14 -3.53
N LYS A 69 -5.87 22.40 -3.64
CA LYS A 69 -6.55 23.38 -4.49
C LYS A 69 -6.06 23.32 -5.95
N ASN A 70 -4.78 23.06 -6.16
CA ASN A 70 -4.12 23.17 -7.47
C ASN A 70 -3.65 21.84 -8.07
N SER A 71 -3.79 20.71 -7.36
CA SER A 71 -3.47 19.39 -7.91
C SER A 71 -4.63 18.43 -7.67
N GLU A 72 -5.31 18.06 -8.75
CA GLU A 72 -6.33 17.01 -8.73
C GLU A 72 -5.74 15.68 -8.27
N PHE A 73 -4.58 15.32 -8.80
CA PHE A 73 -3.86 14.10 -8.41
C PHE A 73 -3.57 14.04 -6.90
N TYR A 74 -3.14 15.16 -6.29
CA TYR A 74 -2.96 15.22 -4.84
C TYR A 74 -4.29 15.02 -4.09
N ARG A 75 -5.43 15.54 -4.60
CA ARG A 75 -6.74 15.26 -3.99
C ARG A 75 -7.06 13.77 -4.04
N THR A 76 -6.80 13.10 -5.16
CA THR A 76 -7.05 11.66 -5.30
C THR A 76 -6.23 10.87 -4.28
N LEU A 77 -4.93 11.19 -4.10
CA LEU A 77 -4.12 10.57 -3.04
C LEU A 77 -4.67 10.85 -1.64
N LEU A 78 -5.23 12.04 -1.39
CA LEU A 78 -5.90 12.34 -0.12
C LEU A 78 -7.19 11.54 0.09
N ILE A 79 -7.97 11.30 -0.97
CA ILE A 79 -9.17 10.46 -0.88
C ILE A 79 -8.78 9.03 -0.51
N LEU A 80 -7.72 8.49 -1.12
CA LEU A 80 -7.18 7.18 -0.73
C LEU A 80 -6.74 7.12 0.73
N THR A 81 -6.18 8.19 1.28
CA THR A 81 -5.79 8.19 2.71
C THR A 81 -6.96 7.97 3.65
N ARG A 82 -8.18 8.34 3.21
CA ARG A 82 -9.41 8.17 3.98
C ARG A 82 -10.00 6.77 3.82
N GLU A 83 -9.92 6.22 2.61
CA GLU A 83 -10.67 5.01 2.23
C GLU A 83 -9.84 3.73 2.27
N PHE A 84 -8.51 3.84 2.22
CA PHE A 84 -7.65 2.68 2.11
C PHE A 84 -7.17 2.17 3.47
N THR A 85 -7.48 0.91 3.74
CA THR A 85 -6.86 0.08 4.78
C THR A 85 -5.88 -0.89 4.13
N ASP A 86 -4.92 -1.40 4.89
CA ASP A 86 -4.04 -2.46 4.39
C ASP A 86 -4.90 -3.63 3.88
N ILE A 87 -4.58 -4.11 2.68
CA ILE A 87 -5.35 -5.16 2.02
C ILE A 87 -4.54 -6.45 1.99
N THR A 88 -5.21 -7.56 2.33
CA THR A 88 -4.68 -8.89 2.04
C THR A 88 -5.03 -9.25 0.61
N LEU A 89 -4.01 -9.48 -0.20
CA LEU A 89 -4.11 -9.82 -1.62
C LEU A 89 -4.26 -11.32 -1.82
N MET A 90 -3.67 -12.09 -0.90
CA MET A 90 -3.72 -13.53 -0.87
C MET A 90 -3.56 -14.02 0.58
N ASP A 91 -4.48 -14.89 1.01
CA ASP A 91 -4.40 -15.59 2.28
C ASP A 91 -3.63 -16.91 2.12
N TRP A 92 -2.55 -17.08 2.89
CA TRP A 92 -1.75 -18.31 2.95
C TRP A 92 -1.00 -18.40 4.29
N PHE A 93 -0.09 -19.37 4.45
CA PHE A 93 0.74 -19.51 5.67
C PHE A 93 1.41 -18.18 6.09
N ILE A 94 1.91 -17.45 5.10
CA ILE A 94 2.33 -16.06 5.26
C ILE A 94 1.40 -15.24 4.35
N PRO A 95 0.50 -14.40 4.91
CA PRO A 95 -0.44 -13.64 4.11
C PRO A 95 0.30 -12.59 3.27
N ILE A 96 -0.14 -12.41 2.03
CA ILE A 96 0.44 -11.41 1.14
C ILE A 96 -0.33 -10.10 1.27
N VAL A 97 0.33 -9.06 1.77
CA VAL A 97 -0.30 -7.80 2.17
C VAL A 97 0.28 -6.63 1.39
N LEU A 98 -0.61 -5.77 0.90
CA LEU A 98 -0.27 -4.45 0.37
C LEU A 98 -0.69 -3.38 1.37
N THR A 99 0.32 -2.75 1.96
CA THR A 99 0.10 -1.66 2.91
C THR A 99 -0.20 -0.35 2.19
N TYR A 100 -0.89 0.55 2.89
CA TYR A 100 -1.14 1.91 2.41
C TYR A 100 0.14 2.63 1.96
N GLU A 101 1.21 2.60 2.78
CA GLU A 101 2.46 3.29 2.47
C GLU A 101 3.08 2.73 1.19
N ARG A 102 3.03 1.41 1.03
CA ARG A 102 3.56 0.76 -0.16
C ARG A 102 2.74 1.09 -1.39
N LEU A 103 1.41 1.10 -1.28
CA LEU A 103 0.52 1.52 -2.36
C LEU A 103 0.91 2.92 -2.85
N ILE A 104 0.99 3.89 -1.94
CA ILE A 104 1.36 5.27 -2.27
C ILE A 104 2.78 5.36 -2.87
N HIS A 105 3.73 4.61 -2.33
CA HIS A 105 5.08 4.53 -2.87
C HIS A 105 5.10 4.02 -4.32
N ILE A 106 4.39 2.92 -4.58
CA ILE A 106 4.20 2.35 -5.92
C ILE A 106 3.57 3.44 -6.80
N PHE A 107 2.40 3.98 -6.43
CA PHE A 107 1.73 5.02 -7.21
C PHE A 107 2.63 6.20 -7.58
N ILE A 108 3.29 6.81 -6.61
CA ILE A 108 4.13 7.99 -6.85
C ILE A 108 5.35 7.65 -7.73
N ARG A 109 5.93 6.45 -7.57
CA ARG A 109 7.05 5.96 -8.41
C ARG A 109 6.62 5.70 -9.86
N HIS A 110 5.41 5.22 -10.09
CA HIS A 110 4.92 4.95 -11.46
C HIS A 110 4.47 6.22 -12.16
N ILE A 111 4.03 7.20 -11.40
CA ILE A 111 3.50 8.46 -11.91
C ILE A 111 4.64 9.47 -12.16
N GLU A 112 5.86 8.98 -12.45
CA GLU A 112 7.07 9.80 -12.49
C GLU A 112 6.95 10.99 -13.47
N GLU A 113 7.19 12.16 -12.87
CA GLU A 113 7.40 13.51 -13.43
C GLU A 113 6.24 14.19 -14.19
N THR A 114 5.35 13.47 -14.87
CA THR A 114 4.38 14.14 -15.77
C THR A 114 3.13 14.69 -15.08
N LYS A 115 2.52 13.99 -14.10
CA LYS A 115 1.29 14.50 -13.44
C LYS A 115 1.54 15.59 -12.38
N PHE A 116 2.76 15.68 -11.86
CA PHE A 116 3.12 16.69 -10.84
C PHE A 116 3.91 17.88 -11.40
N ALA A 117 4.56 17.73 -12.57
CA ALA A 117 5.28 18.80 -13.25
C ALA A 117 4.68 19.14 -14.64
N ASP A 118 3.37 18.97 -14.81
CA ASP A 118 2.64 19.28 -16.06
C ASP A 118 3.30 18.72 -17.34
N GLY A 119 3.81 17.49 -17.28
CA GLY A 119 4.38 16.81 -18.44
C GLY A 119 5.76 17.33 -18.88
N LYS A 120 6.40 18.22 -18.11
CA LYS A 120 7.67 18.86 -18.52
C LYS A 120 8.86 17.90 -18.61
N LYS A 121 8.85 16.76 -17.92
CA LYS A 121 9.87 15.72 -18.07
C LYS A 121 9.23 14.41 -18.54
N LYS A 122 9.29 14.17 -19.86
CA LYS A 122 8.81 12.95 -20.53
C LYS A 122 9.89 11.87 -20.58
N ARG A 123 10.33 11.34 -19.44
CA ARG A 123 11.43 10.35 -19.43
C ARG A 123 11.03 8.91 -19.13
N GLN A 124 9.82 8.62 -18.66
CA GLN A 124 9.38 7.25 -18.37
C GLN A 124 7.96 6.98 -18.86
N THR A 125 7.70 5.69 -19.12
CA THR A 125 6.44 5.10 -19.57
C THR A 125 5.27 5.61 -18.74
N PHE A 126 4.23 6.07 -19.42
CA PHE A 126 3.05 6.64 -18.80
C PHE A 126 2.19 5.51 -18.24
N PHE A 127 2.10 5.44 -16.91
CA PHE A 127 1.20 4.54 -16.21
C PHE A 127 -0.02 5.33 -15.74
N ASP A 128 -1.07 5.37 -16.57
CA ASP A 128 -2.31 6.12 -16.32
C ASP A 128 -3.33 5.32 -15.53
N TYR A 129 -2.88 4.61 -14.50
CA TYR A 129 -3.80 3.84 -13.68
C TYR A 129 -4.33 4.71 -12.54
N GLU A 130 -5.65 4.67 -12.38
CA GLU A 130 -6.28 5.18 -11.18
C GLU A 130 -5.85 4.34 -9.97
N PRO A 131 -5.89 4.93 -8.76
CA PRO A 131 -5.62 4.25 -7.51
C PRO A 131 -6.19 2.85 -7.36
N ASN A 132 -7.44 2.69 -7.77
CA ASN A 132 -8.17 1.45 -7.67
C ASN A 132 -7.70 0.38 -8.67
N GLU A 133 -7.16 0.80 -9.81
CA GLU A 133 -6.73 -0.11 -10.86
C GLU A 133 -5.40 -0.78 -10.52
N ILE A 134 -4.44 -0.09 -9.88
CA ILE A 134 -3.16 -0.73 -9.51
C ILE A 134 -3.36 -1.86 -8.51
N TRP A 135 -4.14 -1.68 -7.44
CA TRP A 135 -4.32 -2.78 -6.49
C TRP A 135 -5.15 -3.92 -7.10
N THR A 136 -6.08 -3.62 -8.00
CA THR A 136 -6.83 -4.63 -8.77
C THR A 136 -5.89 -5.43 -9.68
N LEU A 137 -5.01 -4.75 -10.40
CA LEU A 137 -3.99 -5.36 -11.25
C LEU A 137 -3.03 -6.22 -10.42
N LEU A 138 -2.53 -5.67 -9.31
CA LEU A 138 -1.61 -6.36 -8.42
C LEU A 138 -2.25 -7.61 -7.79
N LYS A 139 -3.52 -7.53 -7.37
CA LYS A 139 -4.31 -8.69 -6.92
C LYS A 139 -4.47 -9.73 -8.03
N THR A 140 -4.69 -9.30 -9.26
CA THR A 140 -4.83 -10.18 -10.42
C THR A 140 -3.52 -10.91 -10.72
N LEU A 141 -2.40 -10.19 -10.71
CA LEU A 141 -1.07 -10.76 -10.96
C LEU A 141 -0.63 -11.74 -9.86
N ILE A 142 -0.91 -11.43 -8.59
CA ILE A 142 -0.66 -12.37 -7.49
C ILE A 142 -1.49 -13.63 -7.64
N LYS A 143 -2.77 -13.49 -8.01
CA LYS A 143 -3.63 -14.65 -8.27
C LYS A 143 -3.15 -15.47 -9.46
N TYR A 144 -2.62 -14.81 -10.48
CA TYR A 144 -2.07 -15.46 -11.67
C TYR A 144 -0.79 -16.25 -11.34
N ASP A 145 0.13 -15.67 -10.57
CA ASP A 145 1.41 -16.28 -10.18
C ASP A 145 1.33 -17.05 -8.86
N LYS A 146 0.10 -17.43 -8.45
CA LYS A 146 -0.24 -17.95 -7.13
C LYS A 146 0.61 -19.15 -6.72
N GLU A 147 0.71 -20.15 -7.60
CA GLU A 147 1.42 -21.41 -7.30
C GLU A 147 2.90 -21.16 -6.98
N ASN A 148 3.55 -20.26 -7.72
CA ASN A 148 4.95 -19.92 -7.49
C ASN A 148 5.15 -19.19 -6.16
N ILE A 149 4.22 -18.29 -5.82
CA ILE A 149 4.20 -17.61 -4.53
C ILE A 149 3.98 -18.62 -3.40
N GLU A 150 3.00 -19.53 -3.52
CA GLU A 150 2.72 -20.55 -2.50
C GLU A 150 3.93 -21.44 -2.24
N ASN A 151 4.57 -21.93 -3.31
CA ASN A 151 5.77 -22.77 -3.21
C ASN A 151 6.93 -22.04 -2.52
N HIS A 152 7.18 -20.78 -2.88
CA HIS A 152 8.22 -19.97 -2.23
C HIS A 152 7.94 -19.75 -0.74
N PHE A 153 6.71 -19.37 -0.39
CA PHE A 153 6.37 -19.07 1.00
C PHE A 153 6.17 -20.31 1.87
N LEU A 154 5.92 -21.48 1.27
CA LEU A 154 5.95 -22.76 1.97
C LEU A 154 7.36 -23.03 2.55
N GLU A 155 8.40 -22.86 1.74
CA GLU A 155 9.80 -23.00 2.17
C GLU A 155 10.16 -22.00 3.29
N ASN A 156 9.78 -20.73 3.11
CA ASN A 156 9.96 -19.72 4.16
C ASN A 156 9.22 -20.09 5.46
N SER A 157 8.02 -20.69 5.38
CA SER A 157 7.28 -21.11 6.57
C SER A 157 8.00 -22.23 7.33
N VAL A 158 8.63 -23.17 6.62
CA VAL A 158 9.43 -24.24 7.21
C VAL A 158 10.65 -23.64 7.92
N HIS A 159 11.36 -22.72 7.28
CA HIS A 159 12.48 -22.02 7.91
C HIS A 159 12.07 -21.22 9.15
N HIS A 160 10.90 -20.57 9.11
CA HIS A 160 10.37 -19.84 10.26
C HIS A 160 10.07 -20.77 11.44
N GLN A 161 9.45 -21.94 11.19
CA GLN A 161 9.15 -22.93 12.23
C GLN A 161 10.41 -23.53 12.85
N LEU A 162 11.51 -23.61 12.09
CA LEU A 162 12.82 -24.08 12.56
C LEU A 162 13.67 -22.96 13.21
N GLU A 163 13.10 -21.77 13.43
CA GLU A 163 13.79 -20.57 13.93
C GLU A 163 14.99 -20.10 13.07
N ARG A 164 15.06 -20.55 11.82
CA ARG A 164 16.11 -20.22 10.83
C ARG A 164 15.74 -19.00 9.99
N LYS A 165 15.49 -17.87 10.65
CA LYS A 165 15.07 -16.61 9.99
C LYS A 165 16.12 -16.02 9.04
N ASP A 166 17.36 -16.49 9.16
CA ASP A 166 18.50 -16.19 8.27
C ASP A 166 18.30 -16.77 6.86
N LEU A 167 17.60 -17.89 6.74
CA LEU A 167 17.38 -18.58 5.47
C LEU A 167 16.14 -18.11 4.71
N MET A 168 15.26 -17.36 5.37
CA MET A 168 14.05 -16.85 4.74
C MET A 168 14.39 -15.75 3.72
N THR A 169 13.86 -15.88 2.51
CA THR A 169 14.17 -14.98 1.37
C THR A 169 12.94 -14.29 0.81
N ASP A 170 13.17 -13.17 0.12
CA ASP A 170 12.12 -12.43 -0.58
C ASP A 170 11.72 -13.19 -1.85
N TYR A 171 10.43 -13.14 -2.18
CA TYR A 171 9.94 -13.55 -3.48
C TYR A 171 10.24 -12.47 -4.51
N LEU A 172 10.86 -12.84 -5.63
CA LEU A 172 11.28 -11.89 -6.67
C LEU A 172 10.97 -12.39 -8.08
N ARG A 173 10.20 -11.58 -8.79
CA ARG A 173 10.03 -11.58 -10.25
C ARG A 173 10.67 -10.31 -10.77
N ASN A 174 11.78 -10.42 -11.51
CA ASN A 174 12.59 -9.30 -11.99
C ASN A 174 12.57 -9.22 -13.53
N TYR A 175 13.47 -8.45 -14.13
CA TYR A 175 13.54 -8.28 -15.59
C TYR A 175 13.97 -9.55 -16.34
N GLU A 176 14.65 -10.49 -15.68
CA GLU A 176 15.06 -11.78 -16.23
C GLU A 176 13.96 -12.83 -16.10
N ASN A 177 13.09 -12.71 -15.09
CA ASN A 177 11.97 -13.61 -14.85
C ASN A 177 10.67 -12.86 -14.48
N PRO A 178 10.13 -12.00 -15.36
CA PRO A 178 8.96 -11.20 -15.05
C PRO A 178 7.68 -12.05 -15.05
N ILE A 179 6.62 -11.52 -14.43
CA ILE A 179 5.27 -12.05 -14.62
C ILE A 179 4.75 -11.52 -15.95
N VAL A 180 4.54 -12.41 -16.93
CA VAL A 180 3.94 -12.04 -18.21
C VAL A 180 2.43 -12.23 -18.14
N PHE A 181 1.69 -11.14 -18.31
CA PHE A 181 0.23 -11.13 -18.23
C PHE A 181 -0.34 -10.19 -19.30
N ASN A 182 -1.25 -10.71 -20.13
CA ASN A 182 -1.89 -9.96 -21.23
C ASN A 182 -0.92 -9.24 -22.19
N GLY A 183 0.28 -9.78 -22.39
CA GLY A 183 1.30 -9.20 -23.29
C GLY A 183 2.23 -8.19 -22.62
N ASP A 184 1.93 -7.79 -21.38
CA ASP A 184 2.77 -6.93 -20.57
C ASP A 184 3.64 -7.77 -19.61
N SER A 185 4.79 -7.22 -19.21
CA SER A 185 5.74 -7.86 -18.30
C SER A 185 5.87 -7.07 -17.01
N PHE A 186 5.69 -7.73 -15.86
CA PHE A 186 5.67 -7.09 -14.56
C PHE A 186 6.77 -7.62 -13.63
N VAL A 187 7.41 -6.69 -12.92
CA VAL A 187 8.31 -6.94 -11.81
C VAL A 187 7.52 -6.89 -10.51
N ILE A 188 7.67 -7.91 -9.67
CA ILE A 188 7.09 -7.96 -8.33
C ILE A 188 8.15 -8.42 -7.33
N ARG A 189 8.23 -7.72 -6.20
CA ARG A 189 8.97 -8.18 -5.02
C ARG A 189 8.07 -8.22 -3.81
N ILE A 190 8.03 -9.36 -3.14
CA ILE A 190 7.34 -9.56 -1.86
C ILE A 190 8.41 -9.91 -0.85
N ASP A 191 8.48 -9.19 0.28
CA ASP A 191 9.45 -9.56 1.30
C ASP A 191 9.13 -10.91 1.93
N LYS A 192 10.13 -11.49 2.61
CA LYS A 192 9.99 -12.75 3.33
C LYS A 192 8.86 -12.82 4.37
N ASN A 193 8.25 -11.69 4.74
CA ASN A 193 7.12 -11.61 5.66
C ASN A 193 5.78 -11.39 4.94
N GLY A 194 5.75 -11.44 3.61
CA GLY A 194 4.53 -11.31 2.81
C GLY A 194 4.16 -9.88 2.43
N PHE A 195 4.99 -8.88 2.72
CA PHE A 195 4.68 -7.49 2.33
C PHE A 195 5.17 -7.17 0.93
N ILE A 196 4.28 -6.62 0.10
CA ILE A 196 4.69 -6.06 -1.20
C ILE A 196 5.78 -4.99 -0.96
N LYS A 197 6.88 -5.07 -1.73
CA LYS A 197 7.97 -4.09 -1.71
C LYS A 197 8.12 -3.37 -3.03
N GLN A 198 7.95 -4.08 -4.13
CA GLN A 198 8.10 -3.52 -5.47
C GLN A 198 7.04 -4.11 -6.38
N PHE A 199 6.56 -3.25 -7.27
CA PHE A 199 5.64 -3.56 -8.35
C PHE A 199 6.00 -2.58 -9.46
N TYR A 200 6.16 -3.01 -10.71
CA TYR A 200 6.14 -2.13 -11.89
C TYR A 200 6.09 -2.92 -13.19
N GLN A 201 5.59 -2.31 -14.26
CA GLN A 201 5.71 -2.86 -15.61
C GLN A 201 7.06 -2.48 -16.22
N LEU A 202 7.65 -3.42 -16.96
CA LEU A 202 8.88 -3.25 -17.73
C LEU A 202 8.64 -2.47 -19.03
#